data_AF-A0A954JCB3-F1
#
_entry.id   AF-A0A954JCB3-F1
#
_cell.length_a   1.000
_cell.length_b   1.000
_cell.length_c   1.000
_cell.angle_alpha   90.00
_cell.angle_beta   90.00
_cell.angle_gamma   90.00
#
_symmetry.space_group_name_H-M   'P 1'
#
loop_
_entity.id
_entity.type
_entity.pdbx_description
1 polymer ?
#
loop_
_entity_poly.entity_id
_entity_poly.type
_entity_poly.pdbx_seq_one_letter_code
_entity_poly.pdbx_strand_id
1 'polypeptide(L)'
;GRDLDTQLGINGGRGRDTIVGSNGNDLIMGHDGHDLLKGAGGNDRIDGGAGHDRIYGGTGNDNLLGGSGNDLIYGSMGSDQLHGLSGNDSLYGGADNDSLYGDIGDDRLFGEQGDDFLDGGPGRDLLDGGPGDNILRDVDFGAPMNGPGPNGPHHQPPLMEQMAGRIAGDSSSNSSPVTTRPTGSPAGLSVPEDQPQDPTPFEELGLAVLTGLPS
;
A
#
# COMPACT_ATOMS: atom_id res chain seq x y z
N GLY A 1 -45.95 19.88 3.59
CA GLY A 1 -44.93 20.80 3.06
C GLY A 1 -43.98 19.97 2.23
N ARG A 2 -43.23 20.56 1.31
CA ARG A 2 -42.22 19.79 0.56
C ARG A 2 -41.11 19.40 1.54
N ASP A 3 -41.10 18.16 2.00
CA ASP A 3 -39.97 17.61 2.74
C ASP A 3 -38.96 17.17 1.68
N LEU A 4 -37.88 17.94 1.63
CA LEU A 4 -36.86 17.99 0.59
C LEU A 4 -35.91 16.80 0.74
N ASP A 5 -36.34 15.64 0.26
CA ASP A 5 -35.46 14.48 -0.05
C ASP A 5 -34.52 14.76 -1.24
N THR A 6 -34.18 16.03 -1.49
CA THR A 6 -33.29 16.48 -2.55
C THR A 6 -31.94 16.83 -1.95
N GLN A 7 -30.99 15.89 -2.05
CA GLN A 7 -29.54 16.09 -2.22
C GLN A 7 -29.10 17.57 -2.15
N LEU A 8 -28.96 18.11 -0.94
CA LEU A 8 -28.30 19.40 -0.76
C LEU A 8 -26.82 19.09 -0.55
N GLY A 9 -26.02 19.21 -1.61
CA GLY A 9 -24.57 19.03 -1.51
C GLY A 9 -23.97 19.98 -0.46
N ILE A 10 -23.07 19.46 0.37
CA ILE A 10 -22.38 20.19 1.43
C ILE A 10 -21.02 20.65 0.90
N ASN A 11 -20.78 21.97 0.86
CA ASN A 11 -19.59 22.56 0.22
C ASN A 11 -18.71 23.29 1.25
N GLY A 12 -17.41 22.99 1.27
CA GLY A 12 -16.40 23.66 2.11
C GLY A 12 -15.95 25.00 1.52
N GLY A 13 -15.46 24.96 0.28
CA GLY A 13 -15.21 26.15 -0.51
C GLY A 13 -13.73 26.47 -0.64
N ARG A 14 -13.19 27.34 0.20
CA ARG A 14 -11.76 27.67 0.17
C ARG A 14 -11.19 27.64 1.57
N GLY A 15 -9.96 27.17 1.67
CA GLY A 15 -9.26 27.06 2.93
C GLY A 15 -9.58 25.73 3.60
N ARG A 16 -9.16 25.59 4.85
CA ARG A 16 -9.32 24.34 5.57
C ARG A 16 -10.71 24.24 6.19
N ASP A 17 -11.45 23.22 5.79
CA ASP A 17 -12.80 22.95 6.23
C ASP A 17 -12.91 21.68 7.09
N THR A 18 -14.01 21.58 7.82
CA THR A 18 -14.41 20.37 8.53
C THR A 18 -15.89 20.15 8.31
N ILE A 19 -16.21 19.10 7.56
CA ILE A 19 -17.55 18.79 7.10
C ILE A 19 -17.94 17.40 7.60
N VAL A 20 -19.16 17.31 8.13
CA VAL A 20 -19.74 16.05 8.56
C VAL A 20 -21.13 15.93 7.93
N GLY A 21 -21.34 14.84 7.22
CA GLY A 21 -22.63 14.43 6.67
C GLY A 21 -23.60 13.94 7.74
N SER A 22 -24.55 13.15 7.30
CA SER A 22 -25.70 12.65 8.02
C SER A 22 -25.68 11.12 8.06
N ASN A 23 -26.82 10.50 8.38
CA ASN A 23 -26.96 9.04 8.27
C ASN A 23 -27.64 8.62 6.96
N GLY A 24 -27.81 9.55 6.02
CA GLY A 24 -28.35 9.29 4.69
C GLY A 24 -27.32 9.65 3.63
N ASN A 25 -27.63 9.32 2.38
CA ASN A 25 -26.71 9.50 1.26
C ASN A 25 -26.41 11.00 1.02
N ASP A 26 -25.17 11.39 1.25
CA ASP A 26 -24.70 12.75 1.15
C ASP A 26 -23.82 12.99 -0.09
N LEU A 27 -23.78 14.25 -0.52
CA LEU A 27 -22.82 14.75 -1.50
C LEU A 27 -21.96 15.81 -0.81
N ILE A 28 -20.67 15.56 -0.64
CA ILE A 28 -19.75 16.44 0.08
C ILE A 28 -18.62 16.88 -0.87
N MET A 29 -18.33 18.19 -0.91
CA MET A 29 -17.25 18.77 -1.70
C MET A 29 -16.38 19.67 -0.81
N GLY A 30 -15.10 19.32 -0.62
CA GLY A 30 -14.11 20.10 0.13
C GLY A 30 -13.67 21.35 -0.64
N HIS A 31 -13.32 21.17 -1.91
CA HIS A 31 -12.75 22.18 -2.83
C HIS A 31 -11.29 22.52 -2.50
N ASP A 32 -10.89 23.79 -2.43
CA ASP A 32 -9.48 24.14 -2.19
C ASP A 32 -9.24 24.13 -0.67
N GLY A 33 -8.30 23.36 -0.13
CA GLY A 33 -8.25 23.21 1.30
C GLY A 33 -7.22 22.24 1.87
N HIS A 34 -7.39 21.92 3.14
CA HIS A 34 -6.72 20.80 3.82
C HIS A 34 -7.79 20.24 4.73
N ASP A 35 -8.72 19.51 4.13
CA ASP A 35 -10.05 19.35 4.65
C ASP A 35 -10.20 18.08 5.49
N LEU A 36 -11.19 18.09 6.36
CA LEU A 36 -11.64 16.92 7.09
C LEU A 36 -13.09 16.65 6.72
N LEU A 37 -13.31 15.64 5.89
CA LEU A 37 -14.61 15.28 5.34
C LEU A 37 -15.08 13.93 5.91
N LYS A 38 -16.33 13.86 6.36
CA LYS A 38 -16.91 12.64 6.94
C LYS A 38 -18.31 12.41 6.40
N GLY A 39 -18.57 11.26 5.76
CA GLY A 39 -19.90 10.87 5.28
C GLY A 39 -20.83 10.45 6.42
N ALA A 40 -20.28 9.65 7.34
CA ALA A 40 -20.91 9.07 8.52
C ALA A 40 -21.75 7.82 8.20
N GLY A 41 -22.96 7.95 7.68
CA GLY A 41 -23.71 6.76 7.26
C GLY A 41 -24.58 7.01 6.05
N GLY A 42 -24.83 5.97 5.27
CA GLY A 42 -25.46 6.11 3.96
C GLY A 42 -24.44 5.82 2.87
N ASN A 43 -24.87 5.89 1.61
CA ASN A 43 -23.98 5.75 0.47
C ASN A 43 -23.58 7.14 0.00
N ASP A 44 -22.40 7.58 0.39
CA ASP A 44 -21.95 8.94 0.24
C ASP A 44 -21.08 9.14 -0.99
N ARG A 45 -21.09 10.37 -1.51
CA ARG A 45 -20.14 10.83 -2.52
C ARG A 45 -19.34 11.97 -1.94
N ILE A 46 -18.04 11.78 -1.75
CA ILE A 46 -17.15 12.76 -1.13
C ILE A 46 -16.00 13.07 -2.07
N ASP A 47 -15.77 14.36 -2.31
CA ASP A 47 -14.68 14.90 -3.13
C ASP A 47 -13.85 15.87 -2.26
N GLY A 48 -12.59 15.53 -1.99
CA GLY A 48 -11.64 16.35 -1.24
C GLY A 48 -11.31 17.64 -1.98
N GLY A 49 -10.87 17.49 -3.23
CA GLY A 49 -10.57 18.60 -4.10
C GLY A 49 -9.07 18.86 -4.16
N ALA A 50 -8.60 20.01 -3.71
CA ALA A 50 -7.20 20.37 -3.78
C ALA A 50 -6.60 20.57 -2.38
N GLY A 51 -5.51 19.86 -2.12
CA GLY A 51 -4.69 19.91 -0.93
C GLY A 51 -4.61 18.55 -0.26
N HIS A 52 -4.00 18.50 0.92
CA HIS A 52 -3.90 17.28 1.75
C HIS A 52 -5.15 17.10 2.60
N ASP A 53 -6.04 16.23 2.14
CA ASP A 53 -7.34 16.01 2.73
C ASP A 53 -7.40 14.74 3.56
N ARG A 54 -8.35 14.70 4.49
CA ARG A 54 -8.71 13.51 5.27
C ARG A 54 -10.17 13.18 5.05
N ILE A 55 -10.41 12.03 4.45
CA ILE A 55 -11.75 11.61 4.05
C ILE A 55 -12.11 10.32 4.79
N TYR A 56 -13.30 10.30 5.37
CA TYR A 56 -13.89 9.13 6.02
C TYR A 56 -15.27 8.88 5.40
N GLY A 57 -15.46 7.75 4.74
CA GLY A 57 -16.76 7.33 4.19
C GLY A 57 -17.76 7.07 5.32
N GLY A 58 -17.51 6.02 6.09
CA GLY A 58 -18.31 5.69 7.26
C GLY A 58 -18.99 4.34 7.07
N THR A 59 -20.31 4.29 7.18
CA THR A 59 -21.06 3.05 6.90
C THR A 59 -21.87 3.19 5.64
N GLY A 60 -21.78 2.22 4.74
CA GLY A 60 -22.51 2.21 3.47
C GLY A 60 -21.52 2.05 2.33
N ASN A 61 -22.02 2.10 1.10
CA ASN A 61 -21.16 1.94 -0.07
C ASN A 61 -20.82 3.32 -0.62
N ASP A 62 -19.61 3.78 -0.34
CA ASP A 62 -19.18 5.15 -0.56
C ASP A 62 -18.36 5.31 -1.85
N ASN A 63 -18.34 6.53 -2.39
CA ASN A 63 -17.48 6.95 -3.48
C ASN A 63 -16.62 8.13 -3.02
N LEU A 64 -15.35 7.88 -2.78
CA LEU A 64 -14.42 8.79 -2.14
C LEU A 64 -13.32 9.19 -3.12
N LEU A 65 -13.16 10.49 -3.34
CA LEU A 65 -12.14 11.07 -4.22
C LEU A 65 -11.24 11.97 -3.39
N GLY A 66 -9.94 11.69 -3.34
CA GLY A 66 -8.93 12.54 -2.69
C GLY A 66 -8.77 13.85 -3.42
N GLY A 67 -8.31 13.76 -4.68
CA GLY A 67 -8.19 14.90 -5.57
C GLY A 67 -6.74 15.21 -5.90
N SER A 68 -6.24 16.36 -5.50
CA SER A 68 -4.84 16.71 -5.72
C SER A 68 -4.15 17.00 -4.42
N GLY A 69 -2.96 16.43 -4.22
CA GLY A 69 -2.28 16.47 -2.94
C GLY A 69 -2.20 15.06 -2.36
N ASN A 70 -1.39 14.92 -1.32
CA ASN A 70 -1.27 13.65 -0.59
C ASN A 70 -2.43 13.51 0.39
N ASP A 71 -3.35 12.61 0.09
CA ASP A 71 -4.60 12.42 0.79
C ASP A 71 -4.59 11.18 1.67
N LEU A 72 -5.47 11.20 2.68
CA LEU A 72 -5.72 10.07 3.55
C LEU A 72 -7.20 9.72 3.51
N ILE A 73 -7.52 8.55 2.96
CA ILE A 73 -8.89 8.12 2.67
C ILE A 73 -9.18 6.80 3.39
N TYR A 74 -10.30 6.77 4.12
CA TYR A 74 -10.82 5.58 4.79
C TYR A 74 -12.25 5.29 4.29
N GLY A 75 -12.48 4.13 3.67
CA GLY A 75 -13.83 3.64 3.32
C GLY A 75 -14.63 3.29 4.56
N SER A 76 -14.05 2.40 5.39
CA SER A 76 -14.53 1.92 6.68
C SER A 76 -15.46 0.70 6.59
N MET A 77 -16.78 0.84 6.47
CA MET A 77 -17.69 -0.31 6.38
C MET A 77 -18.56 -0.21 5.14
N GLY A 78 -18.58 -1.27 4.34
CA GLY A 78 -19.38 -1.36 3.13
C GLY A 78 -18.49 -1.53 1.92
N SER A 79 -19.09 -1.74 0.75
CA SER A 79 -18.30 -1.93 -0.48
C SER A 79 -18.00 -0.58 -1.12
N ASP A 80 -16.80 -0.08 -0.87
CA ASP A 80 -16.40 1.28 -1.17
C ASP A 80 -15.59 1.40 -2.47
N GLN A 81 -15.61 2.59 -3.05
CA GLN A 81 -14.75 2.99 -4.16
C GLN A 81 -13.91 4.19 -3.75
N LEU A 82 -12.59 4.01 -3.67
CA LEU A 82 -11.63 5.02 -3.26
C LEU A 82 -10.69 5.36 -4.43
N HIS A 83 -10.52 6.65 -4.71
CA HIS A 83 -9.53 7.16 -5.66
C HIS A 83 -8.64 8.21 -4.99
N GLY A 84 -7.31 8.00 -5.01
CA GLY A 84 -6.32 8.99 -4.58
C GLY A 84 -6.23 10.18 -5.54
N LEU A 85 -6.27 9.87 -6.86
CA LEU A 85 -6.12 10.78 -7.98
C LEU A 85 -4.68 11.28 -8.20
N SER A 86 -4.24 12.37 -7.58
CA SER A 86 -2.89 12.88 -7.83
C SER A 86 -2.19 13.26 -6.55
N GLY A 87 -1.04 12.66 -6.28
CA GLY A 87 -0.38 12.82 -5.01
C GLY A 87 0.18 11.49 -4.55
N ASN A 88 0.82 11.48 -3.39
CA ASN A 88 1.23 10.23 -2.76
C ASN A 88 0.23 9.92 -1.66
N ASP A 89 -0.74 9.09 -1.98
CA ASP A 89 -1.96 8.91 -1.21
C ASP A 89 -1.87 7.70 -0.29
N SER A 90 -2.78 7.65 0.69
CA SER A 90 -2.95 6.51 1.58
C SER A 90 -4.42 6.15 1.67
N LEU A 91 -4.77 5.01 1.07
CA LEU A 91 -6.12 4.50 0.94
C LEU A 91 -6.29 3.24 1.80
N TYR A 92 -7.36 3.22 2.59
CA TYR A 92 -7.76 2.11 3.43
C TYR A 92 -9.20 1.73 3.08
N GLY A 93 -9.42 0.54 2.53
CA GLY A 93 -10.75 0.04 2.16
C GLY A 93 -11.61 -0.14 3.40
N GLY A 94 -11.24 -1.11 4.23
CA GLY A 94 -11.87 -1.32 5.52
C GLY A 94 -12.46 -2.71 5.64
N ALA A 95 -13.77 -2.79 5.79
CA ALA A 95 -14.49 -4.05 5.83
C ALA A 95 -15.39 -4.16 4.60
N ASP A 96 -15.56 -5.39 4.14
CA ASP A 96 -16.28 -5.76 2.91
C ASP A 96 -15.40 -5.54 1.67
N ASN A 97 -15.96 -5.80 0.49
CA ASN A 97 -15.20 -5.87 -0.74
C ASN A 97 -15.03 -4.49 -1.37
N ASP A 98 -13.82 -3.98 -1.39
CA ASP A 98 -13.52 -2.60 -1.80
C ASP A 98 -12.81 -2.52 -3.16
N SER A 99 -12.85 -1.32 -3.75
CA SER A 99 -12.09 -0.98 -4.95
C SER A 99 -11.26 0.28 -4.71
N LEU A 100 -9.93 0.11 -4.68
CA LEU A 100 -8.97 1.17 -4.40
C LEU A 100 -8.13 1.47 -5.64
N TYR A 101 -8.03 2.75 -5.98
CA TYR A 101 -7.23 3.26 -7.09
C TYR A 101 -6.27 4.33 -6.56
N GLY A 102 -4.96 4.09 -6.64
CA GLY A 102 -3.93 5.08 -6.29
C GLY A 102 -3.92 6.24 -7.29
N ASP A 103 -4.06 5.89 -8.56
CA ASP A 103 -3.95 6.80 -9.71
C ASP A 103 -2.51 7.32 -9.87
N ILE A 104 -2.23 8.63 -9.82
CA ILE A 104 -0.89 9.16 -10.11
C ILE A 104 -0.14 9.45 -8.81
N GLY A 105 0.95 8.73 -8.58
CA GLY A 105 1.95 9.03 -7.55
C GLY A 105 2.46 7.79 -6.85
N ASP A 106 3.27 7.95 -5.81
CA ASP A 106 3.78 6.83 -5.03
C ASP A 106 2.80 6.51 -3.88
N ASP A 107 1.86 5.59 -4.13
CA ASP A 107 0.69 5.40 -3.28
C ASP A 107 0.82 4.23 -2.29
N ARG A 108 -0.05 4.25 -1.26
CA ARG A 108 -0.23 3.13 -0.33
C ARG A 108 -1.68 2.72 -0.30
N LEU A 109 -1.97 1.50 -0.74
CA LEU A 109 -3.32 0.94 -0.79
C LEU A 109 -3.40 -0.26 0.13
N PHE A 110 -4.34 -0.22 1.07
CA PHE A 110 -4.64 -1.30 2.01
C PHE A 110 -6.10 -1.72 1.85
N GLY A 111 -6.36 -2.92 1.34
CA GLY A 111 -7.72 -3.47 1.21
C GLY A 111 -8.37 -3.74 2.57
N GLU A 112 -7.56 -4.27 3.51
CA GLU A 112 -8.00 -4.72 4.83
C GLU A 112 -8.87 -6.00 4.76
N GLN A 113 -10.14 -5.98 5.18
CA GLN A 113 -10.96 -7.20 5.26
C GLN A 113 -11.94 -7.29 4.09
N GLY A 114 -11.72 -8.21 3.15
CA GLY A 114 -12.67 -8.39 2.06
C GLY A 114 -12.02 -9.08 0.88
N ASP A 115 -12.79 -9.32 -0.18
CA ASP A 115 -12.22 -9.64 -1.48
C ASP A 115 -12.08 -8.33 -2.27
N ASP A 116 -10.90 -7.74 -2.22
CA ASP A 116 -10.62 -6.37 -2.66
C ASP A 116 -9.97 -6.31 -4.05
N PHE A 117 -10.19 -5.18 -4.73
CA PHE A 117 -9.49 -4.80 -5.94
C PHE A 117 -8.61 -3.57 -5.68
N LEU A 118 -7.30 -3.70 -5.90
CA LEU A 118 -6.34 -2.61 -5.74
C LEU A 118 -5.62 -2.36 -7.07
N ASP A 119 -5.65 -1.13 -7.57
CA ASP A 119 -4.87 -0.67 -8.73
C ASP A 119 -4.00 0.52 -8.32
N GLY A 120 -2.68 0.32 -8.29
CA GLY A 120 -1.72 1.38 -7.93
C GLY A 120 -1.74 2.55 -8.90
N GLY A 121 -1.87 2.26 -10.21
CA GLY A 121 -1.67 3.27 -11.24
C GLY A 121 -0.19 3.60 -11.45
N PRO A 122 0.13 4.73 -12.12
CA PRO A 122 1.52 5.14 -12.32
C PRO A 122 2.21 5.61 -11.04
N GLY A 123 3.39 5.06 -10.75
CA GLY A 123 4.23 5.39 -9.61
C GLY A 123 4.81 4.16 -8.93
N ARG A 124 5.44 4.38 -7.77
CA ARG A 124 6.01 3.29 -6.97
C ARG A 124 5.10 2.98 -5.80
N ASP A 125 4.17 2.07 -6.05
CA ASP A 125 3.09 1.81 -5.11
C ASP A 125 3.40 0.69 -4.12
N LEU A 126 2.73 0.76 -2.97
CA LEU A 126 2.64 -0.30 -1.99
C LEU A 126 1.18 -0.77 -1.92
N LEU A 127 0.93 -1.99 -2.39
CA LEU A 127 -0.39 -2.60 -2.33
C LEU A 127 -0.38 -3.77 -1.35
N ASP A 128 -1.30 -3.75 -0.39
CA ASP A 128 -1.57 -4.84 0.54
C ASP A 128 -3.08 -5.12 0.57
N GLY A 129 -3.50 -6.25 0.01
CA GLY A 129 -4.92 -6.62 0.01
C GLY A 129 -5.43 -7.06 1.38
N GLY A 130 -4.57 -7.41 2.35
CA GLY A 130 -5.02 -8.01 3.60
C GLY A 130 -5.64 -9.41 3.43
N PRO A 131 -6.42 -9.89 4.43
CA PRO A 131 -7.21 -11.11 4.31
C PRO A 131 -8.19 -11.09 3.13
N GLY A 132 -8.46 -12.26 2.53
CA GLY A 132 -9.44 -12.44 1.46
C GLY A 132 -8.82 -12.76 0.10
N ASP A 133 -9.68 -12.96 -0.90
CA ASP A 133 -9.29 -13.30 -2.28
C ASP A 133 -9.13 -12.01 -3.11
N ASN A 134 -7.95 -11.39 -2.99
CA ASN A 134 -7.66 -10.06 -3.52
C ASN A 134 -7.09 -10.04 -4.94
N ILE A 135 -7.39 -8.97 -5.68
CA ILE A 135 -6.80 -8.66 -6.99
C ILE A 135 -5.93 -7.41 -6.83
N LEU A 136 -4.62 -7.53 -7.09
CA LEU A 136 -3.68 -6.42 -7.02
C LEU A 136 -3.06 -6.17 -8.40
N ARG A 137 -3.10 -4.92 -8.85
CA ARG A 137 -2.54 -4.45 -10.11
C ARG A 137 -1.64 -3.25 -9.86
N ASP A 138 -0.45 -3.28 -10.44
CA ASP A 138 0.47 -2.15 -10.50
C ASP A 138 1.08 -2.14 -11.91
N VAL A 139 1.10 -0.97 -12.56
CA VAL A 139 1.55 -0.80 -13.94
C VAL A 139 3.06 -0.55 -14.07
N ASP A 140 3.77 -0.30 -12.97
CA ASP A 140 5.19 0.08 -12.98
C ASP A 140 6.16 -1.03 -12.55
N PHE A 141 5.69 -2.28 -12.54
CA PHE A 141 6.54 -3.49 -12.48
C PHE A 141 7.38 -3.74 -13.76
N GLY A 142 7.91 -2.68 -14.37
CA GLY A 142 8.61 -2.64 -15.65
C GLY A 142 10.10 -2.27 -15.63
N ALA A 143 10.69 -1.95 -14.47
CA ALA A 143 12.14 -1.85 -14.33
C ALA A 143 12.70 -3.11 -13.65
N PRO A 144 13.50 -3.96 -14.33
CA PRO A 144 14.08 -5.14 -13.71
C PRO A 144 15.00 -4.72 -12.56
N MET A 145 14.70 -5.22 -11.36
CA MET A 145 15.62 -5.26 -10.22
C MET A 145 16.84 -6.13 -10.60
N ASN A 146 17.75 -5.59 -11.40
CA ASN A 146 19.11 -6.13 -11.56
C ASN A 146 19.96 -5.67 -10.37
N GLY A 147 19.75 -6.30 -9.22
CA GLY A 147 20.57 -6.12 -8.03
C GLY A 147 20.42 -7.35 -7.12
N PRO A 148 21.51 -7.99 -6.67
CA PRO A 148 21.42 -9.19 -5.86
C PRO A 148 21.08 -8.81 -4.41
N GLY A 149 19.94 -9.25 -3.89
CA GLY A 149 19.56 -9.07 -2.49
C GLY A 149 18.36 -9.94 -2.10
N PRO A 150 18.26 -10.41 -0.85
CA PRO A 150 18.11 -11.83 -0.59
C PRO A 150 16.74 -12.25 -0.02
N ASN A 151 16.28 -13.43 -0.45
CA ASN A 151 15.42 -14.37 0.28
C ASN A 151 14.02 -13.91 0.74
N GLY A 152 13.00 -14.22 -0.06
CA GLY A 152 11.58 -14.34 0.34
C GLY A 152 10.77 -15.00 -0.78
N PRO A 153 9.75 -15.85 -0.51
CA PRO A 153 9.38 -16.95 -1.40
C PRO A 153 8.55 -16.48 -2.60
N HIS A 154 9.19 -16.39 -3.76
CA HIS A 154 8.50 -16.19 -5.03
C HIS A 154 7.73 -17.44 -5.42
N HIS A 155 6.41 -17.31 -5.55
CA HIS A 155 5.56 -18.23 -6.28
C HIS A 155 6.14 -18.44 -7.69
N GLN A 156 6.60 -19.66 -7.97
CA GLN A 156 7.01 -20.07 -9.31
C GLN A 156 5.76 -20.18 -10.20
N PRO A 157 5.73 -19.61 -11.42
CA PRO A 157 4.73 -19.99 -12.40
C PRO A 157 5.06 -21.39 -12.97
N PRO A 158 4.05 -22.16 -13.43
CA PRO A 158 4.23 -23.56 -13.83
C PRO A 158 5.12 -23.71 -15.06
N LEU A 159 6.01 -24.71 -15.02
CA LEU A 159 6.84 -25.17 -16.12
C LEU A 159 5.97 -25.74 -17.25
N MET A 160 5.84 -24.99 -18.35
CA MET A 160 5.41 -25.59 -19.62
C MET A 160 6.65 -26.23 -20.26
N GLU A 161 6.76 -27.54 -20.03
CA GLU A 161 7.85 -28.41 -20.46
C GLU A 161 8.09 -28.35 -21.98
N GLN A 162 9.35 -28.49 -22.32
CA GLN A 162 9.98 -28.15 -23.59
C GLN A 162 9.50 -28.99 -24.79
N MET A 163 9.50 -28.28 -25.91
CA MET A 163 9.59 -28.79 -27.28
C MET A 163 10.46 -30.05 -27.39
N ALA A 164 9.83 -31.19 -27.66
CA ALA A 164 10.51 -32.41 -28.08
C ALA A 164 10.95 -32.32 -29.56
N GLY A 165 12.04 -31.59 -29.82
CA GLY A 165 12.74 -31.61 -31.10
C GLY A 165 13.92 -32.58 -31.05
N ARG A 166 13.67 -33.88 -31.23
CA ARG A 166 14.72 -34.90 -31.37
C ARG A 166 15.37 -34.78 -32.75
N ILE A 167 16.63 -34.33 -32.83
CA ILE A 167 17.49 -34.58 -33.99
C ILE A 167 18.56 -35.60 -33.59
N ALA A 168 18.60 -36.68 -34.39
CA ALA A 168 19.50 -37.81 -34.27
C ALA A 168 20.81 -37.57 -35.03
N GLY A 169 21.88 -38.22 -34.55
CA GLY A 169 23.08 -38.56 -35.32
C GLY A 169 24.28 -37.67 -35.05
N ASP A 170 25.26 -38.16 -34.28
CA ASP A 170 26.36 -38.93 -34.85
C ASP A 170 27.17 -39.62 -33.74
N SER A 171 27.66 -40.80 -34.08
CA SER A 171 28.44 -41.71 -33.29
C SER A 171 29.90 -41.64 -33.74
N SER A 172 30.84 -41.25 -32.89
CA SER A 172 32.21 -41.81 -32.97
C SER A 172 33.02 -41.67 -31.68
N SER A 173 33.32 -42.85 -31.13
CA SER A 173 34.59 -43.28 -30.52
C SER A 173 35.30 -42.41 -29.46
N ASN A 174 35.24 -42.96 -28.24
CA ASN A 174 36.41 -43.53 -27.53
C ASN A 174 37.52 -42.56 -27.08
N SER A 175 37.54 -42.24 -25.77
CA SER A 175 38.59 -42.68 -24.81
C SER A 175 38.71 -41.72 -23.61
N SER A 176 38.50 -42.28 -22.42
CA SER A 176 39.02 -41.80 -21.13
C SER A 176 40.18 -42.74 -20.74
N PRO A 177 41.20 -42.35 -19.94
CA PRO A 177 40.99 -41.60 -18.70
C PRO A 177 42.01 -40.51 -18.33
N VAL A 178 41.51 -39.66 -17.43
CA VAL A 178 42.21 -38.77 -16.51
C VAL A 178 43.32 -39.49 -15.73
N THR A 179 44.52 -38.90 -15.68
CA THR A 179 45.43 -38.87 -14.51
C THR A 179 46.56 -37.87 -14.79
N THR A 180 46.64 -36.78 -14.01
CA THR A 180 47.85 -36.35 -13.28
C THR A 180 47.56 -35.14 -12.38
N ARG A 181 47.96 -35.28 -11.12
CA ARG A 181 48.04 -34.27 -10.04
C ARG A 181 48.81 -32.99 -10.44
N PRO A 182 48.59 -31.89 -9.69
CA PRO A 182 49.66 -31.35 -8.83
C PRO A 182 49.10 -30.96 -7.44
N THR A 183 49.58 -31.51 -6.31
CA THR A 183 50.65 -31.01 -5.40
C THR A 183 50.92 -29.51 -5.40
N GLY A 184 50.55 -28.82 -4.32
CA GLY A 184 51.08 -27.50 -3.94
C GLY A 184 50.21 -26.68 -2.98
N SER A 185 50.24 -26.97 -1.68
CA SER A 185 50.01 -26.00 -0.58
C SER A 185 51.35 -25.29 -0.27
N PRO A 186 51.46 -24.15 0.47
CA PRO A 186 50.59 -23.76 1.60
C PRO A 186 50.41 -22.24 1.88
N ALA A 187 49.64 -21.99 2.95
CA ALA A 187 49.79 -20.90 3.93
C ALA A 187 49.29 -19.49 3.59
N GLY A 188 48.43 -18.98 4.48
CA GLY A 188 48.00 -17.58 4.52
C GLY A 188 46.87 -17.33 5.52
N LEU A 189 47.04 -17.77 6.77
CA LEU A 189 46.25 -17.28 7.91
C LEU A 189 46.61 -15.81 8.14
N SER A 190 45.61 -14.93 8.11
CA SER A 190 45.70 -13.60 8.70
C SER A 190 44.32 -13.15 9.16
N VAL A 191 44.05 -13.43 10.44
CA VAL A 191 43.17 -12.61 11.29
C VAL A 191 44.11 -11.67 12.06
N PRO A 192 43.85 -10.36 12.05
CA PRO A 192 43.65 -9.62 13.30
C PRO A 192 42.54 -8.56 13.09
N GLU A 193 41.93 -7.86 14.04
CA GLU A 193 41.99 -7.64 15.49
C GLU A 193 40.63 -6.95 15.73
N ASP A 194 39.75 -7.47 16.57
CA ASP A 194 39.63 -7.04 17.97
C ASP A 194 39.71 -5.51 18.15
N GLN A 195 38.56 -4.86 18.39
CA GLN A 195 38.22 -4.33 19.71
C GLN A 195 36.87 -3.52 19.67
N PRO A 196 36.15 -3.48 20.80
CA PRO A 196 34.73 -3.14 20.91
C PRO A 196 34.51 -1.66 21.22
N GLN A 197 33.34 -1.11 20.95
CA GLN A 197 32.86 0.12 21.62
C GLN A 197 31.33 0.01 21.85
N ASP A 198 30.97 -0.55 23.00
CA ASP A 198 29.78 -0.13 23.76
C ASP A 198 30.25 0.88 24.83
N PRO A 199 29.39 1.58 25.56
CA PRO A 199 28.14 2.26 25.21
C PRO A 199 28.14 3.71 25.77
N THR A 200 27.11 4.52 25.52
CA THR A 200 26.68 5.48 26.57
C THR A 200 25.16 5.65 26.61
N PRO A 201 24.59 5.70 27.84
CA PRO A 201 23.16 5.81 28.12
C PRO A 201 22.70 7.27 28.14
N PHE A 202 21.42 7.52 27.92
CA PHE A 202 20.79 8.72 28.43
C PHE A 202 19.81 8.36 29.54
N GLU A 203 20.22 8.72 30.76
CA GLU A 203 19.44 8.69 31.98
C GLU A 203 18.46 9.87 32.04
N GLU A 204 17.33 9.58 32.67
CA GLU A 204 16.50 10.43 33.54
C GLU A 204 16.01 11.81 33.07
N LEU A 205 14.68 11.93 32.96
CA LEU A 205 13.95 12.73 33.95
C LEU A 205 12.72 11.98 34.43
N GLY A 206 12.75 11.56 35.69
CA GLY A 206 11.58 11.13 36.43
C GLY A 206 10.69 12.32 36.79
N LEU A 207 9.37 12.11 36.76
CA LEU A 207 8.46 12.80 37.66
C LEU A 207 7.31 11.86 38.00
N ALA A 208 7.38 11.26 39.19
CA ALA A 208 6.29 10.51 39.77
C ALA A 208 5.38 11.43 40.60
N VAL A 209 4.09 11.42 40.22
CA VAL A 209 2.89 11.30 41.07
C VAL A 209 2.79 12.17 42.34
N LEU A 210 1.73 13.00 42.40
CA LEU A 210 1.01 13.22 43.66
C LEU A 210 -0.51 13.45 43.43
N THR A 211 -1.28 12.38 43.66
CA THR A 211 -2.56 12.28 44.39
C THR A 211 -3.72 13.28 44.16
N GLY A 212 -4.85 12.75 43.64
CA GLY A 212 -6.08 12.57 44.43
C GLY A 212 -7.08 13.74 44.63
N LEU A 213 -8.10 13.79 43.76
CA LEU A 213 -9.57 13.79 43.99
C LEU A 213 -10.27 14.85 44.91
N PRO A 214 -11.60 15.06 44.77
CA PRO A 214 -12.24 16.38 44.73
C PRO A 214 -13.07 16.74 45.99
N SER A 215 -13.55 17.98 46.03
CA SER A 215 -14.82 18.41 46.63
C SER A 215 -15.29 19.69 45.94
#